data_AF-A0A560HH19-F1
#
_entry.id   AF-A0A560HH19-F1
#
_cell.length_a   1.000
_cell.length_b   1.000
_cell.length_c   1.000
_cell.angle_alpha   90.00
_cell.angle_beta   90.00
_cell.angle_gamma   90.00
#
_symmetry.space_group_name_H-M   'P 1'
#
loop_
_entity.id
_entity.type
_entity.pdbx_description
1 polymer ?
#
loop_
_entity_poly.entity_id
_entity_poly.type
_entity_poly.pdbx_seq_one_letter_code
_entity_poly.pdbx_strand_id
1 'polypeptide(L)'
;MATLFVARSANLSKWASDVGLPKNIFKVGVVDGGADAVAAALAAGWAAEKDWTLVKKVEVGDWTEEEALQRLSAKEKPVDPNYYPRLKGAAGIYKLTPTTVGNHLIVARAMAGNESLDFKLKVADYANYLIQFAQPPKAASE
;
A
#
# COMPACT_ATOMS: atom_id res chain seq x y z
N MET A 1 7.54 18.88 -0.69
CA MET A 1 7.99 17.48 -0.62
C MET A 1 6.77 16.60 -0.56
N ALA A 2 6.63 15.72 -1.52
CA ALA A 2 5.56 14.74 -1.58
C ALA A 2 5.81 13.62 -0.58
N THR A 3 4.74 13.13 0.04
CA THR A 3 4.76 12.01 0.97
C THR A 3 3.90 10.88 0.42
N LEU A 4 4.55 9.75 0.16
CA LEU A 4 3.88 8.49 -0.14
C LEU A 4 3.37 7.90 1.17
N PHE A 5 2.11 7.46 1.19
CA PHE A 5 1.51 6.83 2.35
C PHE A 5 0.75 5.57 1.98
N VAL A 6 0.67 4.68 2.97
CA VAL A 6 -0.13 3.46 2.94
C VAL A 6 -1.10 3.52 4.10
N ALA A 7 -2.38 3.45 3.77
CA ALA A 7 -3.47 3.42 4.75
C ALA A 7 -4.28 2.14 4.63
N ARG A 8 -4.95 1.78 5.71
CA ARG A 8 -5.83 0.61 5.80
C ARG A 8 -7.16 1.02 6.43
N SER A 9 -8.26 0.50 5.90
CA SER A 9 -9.58 0.62 6.54
C SER A 9 -10.07 -0.75 7.02
N ALA A 10 -10.58 -0.80 8.26
CA ALA A 10 -11.15 -2.02 8.83
C ALA A 10 -12.45 -2.43 8.11
N ASN A 11 -13.31 -1.46 7.80
CA ASN A 11 -14.55 -1.70 7.06
C ASN A 11 -14.26 -2.19 5.65
N LEU A 12 -13.25 -1.61 4.99
CA LEU A 12 -12.85 -2.06 3.65
C LEU A 12 -12.25 -3.47 3.69
N SER A 13 -11.41 -3.80 4.68
CA SER A 13 -10.91 -5.17 4.88
C SER A 13 -12.04 -6.18 5.11
N LYS A 14 -13.09 -5.80 5.85
CA LYS A 14 -14.25 -6.67 6.10
C LYS A 14 -15.06 -6.87 4.83
N TRP A 15 -15.38 -5.79 4.12
CA TRP A 15 -16.07 -5.86 2.83
C TRP A 15 -15.30 -6.67 1.79
N ALA A 16 -13.98 -6.49 1.71
CA ALA A 16 -13.12 -7.29 0.84
C ALA A 16 -13.33 -8.79 1.05
N SER A 17 -13.35 -9.21 2.31
CA SER A 17 -13.60 -10.60 2.68
C SER A 17 -14.96 -11.10 2.21
N ASP A 18 -15.98 -10.24 2.29
CA ASP A 18 -17.36 -10.52 1.93
C ASP A 18 -17.53 -10.77 0.41
N VAL A 19 -16.77 -10.03 -0.40
CA VAL A 19 -16.77 -10.16 -1.87
C VAL A 19 -15.72 -11.13 -2.42
N GLY A 20 -15.08 -11.94 -1.55
CA GLY A 20 -14.08 -12.93 -1.94
C GLY A 20 -12.67 -12.36 -2.24
N LEU A 21 -12.42 -11.09 -1.90
CA LEU A 21 -11.09 -10.48 -1.93
C LEU A 21 -10.30 -10.78 -0.64
N PRO A 22 -8.95 -10.77 -0.68
CA PRO A 22 -8.15 -10.94 0.52
C PRO A 22 -8.37 -9.78 1.50
N LYS A 23 -8.40 -10.05 2.81
CA LYS A 23 -8.61 -9.05 3.87
C LYS A 23 -7.53 -7.95 3.89
N ASN A 24 -6.37 -8.26 3.32
CA ASN A 24 -5.20 -7.42 3.24
C ASN A 24 -5.35 -6.46 2.05
N ILE A 25 -6.28 -5.53 2.19
CA ILE A 25 -6.48 -4.40 1.27
C ILE A 25 -5.89 -3.15 1.88
N PHE A 26 -5.16 -2.41 1.05
CA PHE A 26 -4.49 -1.17 1.43
C PHE A 26 -4.75 -0.10 0.38
N LYS A 27 -4.86 1.15 0.84
CA LYS A 27 -4.83 2.33 -0.01
C LYS A 27 -3.40 2.84 -0.05
N VAL A 28 -2.89 3.04 -1.24
CA VAL A 28 -1.63 3.74 -1.51
C VAL A 28 -1.99 5.07 -2.17
N GLY A 29 -1.33 6.13 -1.75
CA GLY A 29 -1.48 7.46 -2.35
C GLY A 29 -0.26 8.32 -2.07
N VAL A 30 -0.14 9.40 -2.81
CA VAL A 30 0.90 10.40 -2.61
C VAL A 30 0.22 11.73 -2.39
N VAL A 31 0.71 12.49 -1.41
CA VAL A 31 0.22 13.84 -1.11
C VAL A 31 1.37 14.82 -1.18
N ASP A 32 1.10 15.99 -1.75
CA ASP A 32 2.00 17.13 -1.69
C ASP A 32 1.98 17.73 -0.27
N GLY A 33 3.03 17.46 0.50
CA GLY A 33 3.17 17.92 1.87
C GLY A 33 3.59 16.81 2.82
N GLY A 34 3.68 17.17 4.10
CA GLY A 34 4.15 16.27 5.16
C GLY A 34 3.02 15.50 5.86
N ALA A 35 3.18 15.32 7.17
CA ALA A 35 2.26 14.56 8.00
C ALA A 35 0.81 15.08 7.96
N ASP A 36 0.61 16.40 7.96
CA ASP A 36 -0.71 17.03 7.90
C ASP A 36 -1.45 16.74 6.60
N ALA A 37 -0.75 16.75 5.46
CA ALA A 37 -1.35 16.44 4.17
C ALA A 37 -1.85 14.99 4.14
N VAL A 38 -1.07 14.06 4.71
CA VAL A 38 -1.47 12.66 4.87
C VAL A 38 -2.70 12.56 5.77
N ALA A 39 -2.70 13.24 6.92
CA ALA A 39 -3.84 13.24 7.84
C ALA A 39 -5.11 13.81 7.19
N ALA A 40 -4.99 14.90 6.42
CA ALA A 40 -6.10 15.49 5.66
C ALA A 40 -6.65 14.51 4.61
N ALA A 41 -5.77 13.80 3.89
CA ALA A 41 -6.18 12.79 2.92
C ALA A 41 -6.91 11.62 3.59
N LEU A 42 -6.42 11.13 4.74
CA LEU A 42 -7.11 10.10 5.51
C LEU A 42 -8.47 10.56 6.03
N ALA A 43 -8.58 11.83 6.45
CA ALA A 43 -9.83 12.42 6.93
C ALA A 43 -10.86 12.64 5.81
N ALA A 44 -10.40 12.97 4.59
CA ALA A 44 -11.26 13.00 3.40
C ALA A 44 -11.86 11.62 3.14
N GLY A 45 -11.04 10.57 3.32
CA GLY A 45 -11.43 9.19 3.20
C GLY A 45 -11.73 8.77 1.75
N TRP A 46 -11.72 7.46 1.53
CA TRP A 46 -11.97 6.84 0.23
C TRP A 46 -13.04 5.76 0.33
N ALA A 47 -13.67 5.41 -0.79
CA ALA A 47 -14.70 4.37 -0.86
C ALA A 47 -15.90 4.59 0.09
N ALA A 48 -16.23 5.85 0.39
CA ALA A 48 -17.22 6.26 1.41
C ALA A 48 -16.91 5.77 2.84
N GLU A 49 -15.70 5.30 3.10
CA GLU A 49 -15.22 4.90 4.41
C GLU A 49 -14.35 6.04 4.99
N LYS A 50 -14.48 6.29 6.30
CA LYS A 50 -13.67 7.28 7.02
C LYS A 50 -12.72 6.66 8.04
N ASP A 51 -12.86 5.35 8.29
CA ASP A 51 -12.07 4.56 9.23
C ASP A 51 -10.65 4.22 8.70
N TRP A 52 -10.04 5.15 7.98
CA TRP A 52 -8.70 4.98 7.42
C TRP A 52 -7.65 5.20 8.50
N THR A 53 -6.79 4.20 8.68
CA THR A 53 -5.66 4.23 9.61
C THR A 53 -4.37 4.25 8.81
N LEU A 54 -3.49 5.20 9.13
CA LEU A 54 -2.16 5.27 8.53
C LEU A 54 -1.33 4.09 9.02
N VAL A 55 -0.78 3.30 8.10
CA VAL A 55 0.11 2.18 8.42
C VAL A 55 1.57 2.60 8.29
N LYS A 56 1.89 3.30 7.19
CA LYS A 56 3.26 3.70 6.87
C LYS A 56 3.24 4.94 5.98
N LYS A 57 4.25 5.80 6.11
CA LYS A 57 4.50 6.93 5.21
C LYS A 57 6.00 7.10 4.98
N VAL A 58 6.37 7.61 3.81
CA VAL A 58 7.73 7.91 3.39
C VAL A 58 7.72 9.18 2.55
N GLU A 59 8.67 10.06 2.80
CA GLU A 59 8.90 11.26 1.99
C GLU A 59 9.58 10.85 0.69
N VAL A 60 9.00 11.26 -0.44
CA VAL A 60 9.41 10.87 -1.79
C VAL A 60 9.83 12.05 -2.66
N GLY A 61 10.01 13.24 -2.06
CA GLY A 61 10.57 14.40 -2.76
C GLY A 61 9.61 14.97 -3.82
N ASP A 62 9.99 14.88 -5.10
CA ASP A 62 9.21 15.36 -6.26
C ASP A 62 8.40 14.25 -6.94
N TRP A 63 8.25 13.09 -6.29
CA TRP A 63 7.54 11.94 -6.85
C TRP A 63 6.03 12.15 -6.84
N THR A 64 5.36 11.86 -7.96
CA THR A 64 3.90 12.06 -8.09
C THR A 64 3.09 10.81 -7.72
N GLU A 65 1.79 11.00 -7.43
CA GLU A 65 0.87 9.87 -7.19
C GLU A 65 0.78 8.94 -8.40
N GLU A 66 0.70 9.50 -9.61
CA GLU A 66 0.57 8.74 -10.85
C GLU A 66 1.79 7.84 -11.09
N GLU A 67 3.01 8.34 -10.88
CA GLU A 67 4.24 7.56 -11.03
C GLU A 67 4.33 6.42 -10.01
N ALA A 68 3.98 6.70 -8.75
CA ALA A 68 3.95 5.70 -7.69
C ALA A 68 2.94 4.59 -8.02
N LEU A 69 1.72 4.97 -8.44
CA LEU A 69 0.67 4.02 -8.79
C LEU A 69 0.99 3.26 -10.07
N GLN A 70 1.59 3.87 -11.08
CA GLN A 70 1.97 3.20 -12.33
C GLN A 70 3.06 2.16 -12.07
N ARG A 71 4.07 2.50 -11.26
CA ARG A 71 5.14 1.58 -10.86
C ARG A 71 4.58 0.42 -10.03
N LEU A 72 3.70 0.72 -9.08
CA LEU A 72 3.08 -0.30 -8.25
C LEU A 72 2.16 -1.21 -9.09
N SER A 73 1.44 -0.66 -10.07
CA SER A 73 0.57 -1.41 -10.98
C SER A 73 1.33 -2.36 -11.90
N ALA A 74 2.62 -2.10 -12.17
CA ALA A 74 3.48 -3.02 -12.90
C ALA A 74 3.86 -4.27 -12.07
N LYS A 75 3.74 -4.22 -10.74
CA LYS A 75 4.08 -5.31 -9.82
C LYS A 75 2.87 -5.98 -9.21
N GLU A 76 1.92 -5.19 -8.72
CA GLU A 76 0.71 -5.64 -8.06
C GLU A 76 -0.53 -5.18 -8.82
N LYS A 77 -1.55 -6.03 -8.90
CA LYS A 77 -2.80 -5.66 -9.55
C LYS A 77 -3.63 -4.76 -8.62
N PRO A 78 -3.94 -3.51 -9.03
CA PRO A 78 -4.89 -2.69 -8.28
C PRO A 78 -6.28 -3.35 -8.27
N VAL A 79 -7.10 -2.96 -7.31
CA VAL A 79 -8.51 -3.32 -7.26
C VAL A 79 -9.26 -2.30 -8.11
N ASP A 80 -9.77 -2.75 -9.25
CA ASP A 80 -10.51 -1.90 -10.15
C ASP A 80 -11.84 -1.44 -9.52
N PRO A 81 -12.06 -0.12 -9.36
CA PRO A 81 -13.29 0.41 -8.79
C PRO A 81 -14.52 0.18 -9.71
N ASN A 82 -14.31 -0.09 -11.00
CA ASN A 82 -15.39 -0.44 -11.92
C ASN A 82 -16.03 -1.81 -11.62
N TYR A 83 -15.24 -2.76 -11.11
CA TYR A 83 -15.77 -4.08 -10.71
C TYR A 83 -16.44 -4.04 -9.34
N TYR A 84 -16.20 -2.98 -8.56
CA TYR A 84 -16.64 -2.86 -7.19
C TYR A 84 -17.29 -1.49 -6.91
N PRO A 85 -18.62 -1.37 -7.02
CA PRO A 85 -19.33 -0.09 -6.87
C PRO A 85 -19.11 0.56 -5.50
N ARG A 86 -18.74 -0.23 -4.48
CA ARG A 86 -18.42 0.27 -3.14
C ARG A 86 -17.15 1.12 -3.10
N LEU A 87 -16.22 0.93 -4.04
CA LEU A 87 -15.00 1.75 -4.11
C LEU A 87 -15.27 3.18 -4.58
N LYS A 88 -16.45 3.47 -5.16
CA LYS A 88 -16.84 4.81 -5.64
C LYS A 88 -15.76 5.52 -6.47
N GLY A 89 -15.04 4.78 -7.31
CA GLY A 89 -13.95 5.35 -8.13
C GLY A 89 -12.63 5.57 -7.39
N ALA A 90 -12.47 5.10 -6.15
CA ALA A 90 -11.24 5.24 -5.41
C ALA A 90 -10.07 4.50 -6.10
N ALA A 91 -9.11 5.27 -6.59
CA ALA A 91 -7.88 4.77 -7.19
C ALA A 91 -6.83 4.38 -6.13
N GLY A 92 -5.85 3.57 -6.50
CA GLY A 92 -4.72 3.20 -5.63
C GLY A 92 -5.08 2.24 -4.49
N ILE A 93 -6.15 1.46 -4.64
CA ILE A 93 -6.49 0.38 -3.72
C ILE A 93 -5.84 -0.90 -4.22
N TYR A 94 -5.05 -1.55 -3.38
CA TYR A 94 -4.32 -2.77 -3.72
C TYR A 94 -4.71 -3.91 -2.81
N LYS A 95 -4.87 -5.09 -3.41
CA LYS A 95 -5.11 -6.35 -2.71
C LYS A 95 -3.81 -7.13 -2.64
N LEU A 96 -3.39 -7.48 -1.44
CA LEU A 96 -2.20 -8.30 -1.23
C LEU A 96 -2.58 -9.68 -0.72
N THR A 97 -1.91 -10.70 -1.24
CA THR A 97 -2.01 -12.04 -0.65
C THR A 97 -0.88 -12.24 0.37
N PRO A 98 -1.13 -12.96 1.47
CA PRO A 98 -0.05 -13.31 2.40
C PRO A 98 1.08 -14.09 1.72
N THR A 99 0.76 -14.92 0.73
CA THR A 99 1.75 -15.68 -0.04
C THR A 99 2.69 -14.78 -0.82
N THR A 100 2.18 -13.76 -1.54
CA THR A 100 3.02 -12.84 -2.33
C THR A 100 4.00 -12.09 -1.43
N VAL A 101 3.50 -11.49 -0.35
CA VAL A 101 4.34 -10.71 0.57
C VAL A 101 5.28 -11.61 1.36
N GLY A 102 4.82 -12.78 1.80
CA GLY A 102 5.64 -13.79 2.47
C GLY A 102 6.81 -14.24 1.59
N ASN A 103 6.56 -14.62 0.34
CA ASN A 103 7.61 -15.02 -0.59
C ASN A 103 8.63 -13.91 -0.82
N HIS A 104 8.18 -12.67 -1.00
CA HIS A 104 9.09 -11.54 -1.15
C HIS A 104 9.94 -11.30 0.09
N LEU A 105 9.35 -11.41 1.29
CA LEU A 105 10.07 -11.18 2.54
C LEU A 105 11.06 -12.31 2.85
N ILE A 106 10.72 -13.56 2.50
CA ILE A 106 11.65 -14.71 2.52
C ILE A 106 12.86 -14.43 1.64
N VAL A 107 12.64 -14.02 0.38
CA VAL A 107 13.73 -13.73 -0.57
C VAL A 107 14.59 -12.57 -0.09
N ALA A 108 13.97 -11.48 0.38
CA ALA A 108 14.68 -10.32 0.92
C ALA A 108 15.54 -10.70 2.14
N ARG A 109 15.03 -11.60 3.00
CA ARG A 109 15.72 -12.05 4.21
C ARG A 109 16.83 -13.06 3.93
N ALA A 110 16.63 -13.92 2.94
CA ALA A 110 17.68 -14.82 2.42
C ALA A 110 18.83 -14.02 1.81
N MET A 111 18.54 -12.98 1.04
CA MET A 111 19.55 -12.04 0.51
C MET A 111 20.28 -11.27 1.62
N ALA A 112 19.62 -11.02 2.75
CA ALA A 112 20.20 -10.38 3.93
C ALA A 112 20.94 -11.36 4.88
N GLY A 113 21.06 -12.64 4.51
CA GLY A 113 21.80 -13.64 5.28
C GLY A 113 21.13 -14.08 6.59
N ASN A 114 19.81 -13.95 6.70
CA ASN A 114 19.08 -14.29 7.93
C ASN A 114 18.19 -15.53 7.71
N GLU A 115 18.44 -16.60 8.48
CA GLU A 115 17.90 -17.95 8.27
C GLU A 115 16.51 -18.20 8.90
N SER A 116 15.92 -17.23 9.59
CA SER A 116 14.59 -17.42 10.20
C SER A 116 13.47 -17.24 9.17
N LEU A 117 13.02 -18.36 8.61
CA LEU A 117 11.93 -18.45 7.63
C LEU A 117 10.52 -18.46 8.25
N ASP A 118 10.44 -18.64 9.58
CA ASP A 118 9.17 -18.60 10.31
C ASP A 118 8.90 -17.18 10.81
N PHE A 119 8.07 -16.43 10.08
CA PHE A 119 7.63 -15.11 10.51
C PHE A 119 6.14 -14.91 10.26
N LYS A 120 5.47 -14.34 11.26
CA LYS A 120 4.08 -13.92 11.14
C LYS A 120 4.03 -12.58 10.41
N LEU A 121 3.44 -12.57 9.22
CA LEU A 121 3.20 -11.34 8.44
C LEU A 121 2.38 -10.34 9.26
N LYS A 122 2.98 -9.18 9.54
CA LYS A 122 2.31 -8.05 10.19
C LYS A 122 1.80 -7.09 9.12
N VAL A 123 0.81 -6.28 9.49
CA VAL A 123 0.26 -5.21 8.64
C VAL A 123 1.35 -4.26 8.14
N ALA A 124 2.38 -4.01 8.96
CA ALA A 124 3.54 -3.22 8.61
C ALA A 124 4.37 -3.82 7.46
N ASP A 125 4.44 -5.15 7.33
CA ASP A 125 5.19 -5.83 6.26
C ASP A 125 4.52 -5.62 4.90
N TYR A 126 3.19 -5.73 4.86
CA TYR A 126 2.41 -5.40 3.66
C TYR A 126 2.62 -3.94 3.23
N ALA A 127 2.62 -3.01 4.20
CA ALA A 127 2.85 -1.61 3.89
C ALA A 127 4.29 -1.33 3.43
N ASN A 128 5.29 -1.97 4.03
CA ASN A 128 6.68 -1.86 3.58
C ASN A 128 6.83 -2.39 2.15
N TYR A 129 6.21 -3.52 1.82
CA TYR A 129 6.20 -4.08 0.47
C TYR A 129 5.63 -3.07 -0.53
N LEU A 130 4.45 -2.49 -0.24
CA LEU A 130 3.84 -1.49 -1.12
C LEU A 130 4.73 -0.25 -1.30
N ILE A 131 5.28 0.28 -0.21
CA ILE A 131 6.18 1.44 -0.28
C ILE A 131 7.42 1.11 -1.10
N GLN A 132 8.01 -0.07 -0.93
CA GLN A 132 9.21 -0.46 -1.66
C GLN A 132 9.02 -0.42 -3.19
N PHE A 133 7.83 -0.80 -3.67
CA PHE A 133 7.51 -0.78 -5.09
C PHE A 133 6.92 0.54 -5.58
N ALA A 134 6.36 1.35 -4.70
CA ALA A 134 5.77 2.65 -5.03
C ALA A 134 6.75 3.83 -4.89
N GLN A 135 7.79 3.72 -4.05
CA GLN A 135 8.81 4.76 -3.88
C GLN A 135 9.69 4.89 -5.13
N PRO A 136 10.31 6.06 -5.36
CA PRO A 136 11.32 6.24 -6.39
C PRO A 136 12.39 5.15 -6.29
N PRO A 137 12.91 4.63 -7.42
CA PRO A 137 14.07 3.76 -7.36
C PRO A 137 15.15 4.50 -6.58
N LYS A 138 15.60 3.91 -5.47
CA LYS A 138 16.83 4.36 -4.80
C LYS A 138 17.87 4.39 -5.91
N ALA A 139 18.35 5.58 -6.28
CA ALA A 139 19.50 5.71 -7.16
C ALA A 139 20.54 4.74 -6.59
N ALA A 140 20.91 3.73 -7.38
CA ALA A 140 21.93 2.79 -7.00
C ALA A 140 23.12 3.65 -6.58
N SER A 141 23.43 3.63 -5.29
CA SER A 141 24.67 4.23 -4.81
C SER A 141 25.76 3.43 -5.51
N GLU A 142 26.42 4.08 -6.45
CA GLU A 142 27.64 3.63 -7.14
C GLU A 142 28.70 3.13 -6.15
#